data_AF-A0A522AE90-F1
#
_entry.id   AF-A0A522AE90-F1
#
_cell.length_a   1.000
_cell.length_b   1.000
_cell.length_c   1.000
_cell.angle_alpha   90.00
_cell.angle_beta   90.00
_cell.angle_gamma   90.00
#
_symmetry.space_group_name_H-M   'P 1'
#
loop_
_entity.id
_entity.type
_entity.pdbx_description
1 polymer ?
#
loop_
_entity_poly.entity_id
_entity_poly.type
_entity_poly.pdbx_seq_one_letter_code
_entity_poly.pdbx_strand_id
1 'polypeptide(L)'
;DLTAFPYMPLDVARLRNSAIVSHVSAEGFRAAVLLWCAAWHNKPASSLENDDLLLARYAGFGNDLEGWKRVKVQALHGFVLCCDAKWYHRVIAEKALQAWESKLANRQRTAAATQKRWQSDNRNGQRNGQRNAIGNGHVTDSVTDTNRTDNNRKSKSRAPAREGFAKNGVVEYDRMPVPSGNTVPDAQWRKRVESFAKSGFWLADWGFKPDDPSCYAPNAILAEFGFNQT
;
A
#
# COMPACT_ATOMS: atom_id res chain seq x y z
N ASP A 1 6.84 -8.62 13.06
CA ASP A 1 6.59 -9.81 12.23
C ASP A 1 6.69 -9.47 10.75
N LEU A 2 7.46 -10.29 10.01
CA LEU A 2 7.75 -10.18 8.58
C LEU A 2 6.72 -10.96 7.72
N THR A 3 5.93 -11.84 8.34
CA THR A 3 4.76 -12.48 7.71
C THR A 3 3.75 -11.48 7.13
N ALA A 4 3.71 -10.26 7.68
CA ALA A 4 2.82 -9.20 7.23
C ALA A 4 3.25 -8.54 5.90
N PHE A 5 4.41 -8.89 5.33
CA PHE A 5 4.85 -8.36 4.04
C PHE A 5 4.33 -9.25 2.92
N PRO A 6 3.43 -8.76 2.06
CA PRO A 6 2.79 -9.60 1.03
C PRO A 6 3.74 -9.99 -0.11
N TYR A 7 4.90 -9.35 -0.22
CA TYR A 7 5.90 -9.64 -1.24
C TYR A 7 7.30 -9.74 -0.61
N MET A 8 8.13 -10.58 -1.22
CA MET A 8 9.57 -10.66 -0.95
C MET A 8 10.29 -9.79 -1.99
N PRO A 9 11.13 -8.82 -1.60
CA PRO A 9 11.90 -8.03 -2.55
C PRO A 9 12.96 -8.91 -3.24
N LEU A 10 12.92 -8.94 -4.57
CA LEU A 10 13.85 -9.72 -5.39
C LEU A 10 14.74 -8.76 -6.18
N ASP A 11 16.05 -8.85 -5.96
CA ASP A 11 17.03 -8.09 -6.73
C ASP A 11 17.32 -8.81 -8.05
N VAL A 12 16.75 -8.28 -9.13
CA VAL A 12 16.75 -8.90 -10.46
C VAL A 12 18.17 -9.04 -11.00
N ALA A 13 19.01 -8.01 -10.86
CA ALA A 13 20.39 -8.05 -11.34
C ALA A 13 21.23 -9.04 -10.53
N ARG A 14 21.07 -9.04 -9.20
CA ARG A 14 21.78 -9.97 -8.33
C ARG A 14 21.37 -11.42 -8.59
N LEU A 15 20.08 -11.69 -8.80
CA LEU A 15 19.59 -13.02 -9.15
C LEU A 15 20.13 -13.46 -10.52
N ARG A 16 19.87 -12.67 -11.56
CA ARG A 16 20.21 -13.02 -12.95
C ARG A 16 21.70 -13.28 -13.15
N ASN A 17 22.55 -12.51 -12.48
CA ASN A 17 24.01 -12.61 -12.60
C ASN A 17 24.64 -13.55 -11.57
N SER A 18 23.85 -14.24 -10.74
CA SER A 18 24.39 -15.15 -9.73
C SER A 18 24.71 -16.52 -10.28
N ALA A 19 25.62 -17.21 -9.59
CA ALA A 19 26.05 -18.57 -9.93
C ALA A 19 24.90 -19.61 -9.94
N ILE A 20 23.78 -19.34 -9.25
CA ILE A 20 22.63 -20.26 -9.26
C ILE A 20 21.98 -20.35 -10.65
N VAL A 21 22.05 -19.29 -11.46
CA VAL A 21 21.46 -19.30 -12.80
C VAL A 21 22.34 -20.10 -13.78
N SER A 22 23.66 -20.14 -13.54
CA SER A 22 24.62 -20.83 -14.41
C SER A 22 24.93 -22.27 -14.00
N HIS A 23 24.91 -22.59 -12.70
CA HIS A 23 25.45 -23.87 -12.19
C HIS A 23 24.39 -24.90 -11.78
N VAL A 24 23.12 -24.52 -11.77
CA VAL A 24 22.02 -25.35 -11.27
C VAL A 24 21.09 -25.73 -12.42
N SER A 25 20.51 -26.92 -12.35
CA SER A 25 19.50 -27.38 -13.31
C SER A 25 18.23 -26.53 -13.22
N ALA A 26 17.41 -26.53 -14.27
CA ALA A 26 16.14 -25.81 -14.25
C ALA A 26 15.23 -26.24 -13.08
N GLU A 27 15.25 -27.53 -12.74
CA GLU A 27 14.49 -28.08 -11.62
C GLU A 27 15.04 -27.63 -10.26
N GLY A 28 16.37 -27.65 -10.09
CA GLY A 28 17.01 -27.12 -8.89
C GLY A 28 16.78 -25.62 -8.70
N PHE A 29 16.76 -24.85 -9.80
CA PHE A 29 16.48 -23.42 -9.78
C PHE A 29 15.04 -23.14 -9.36
N ARG A 30 14.06 -23.86 -9.96
CA ARG A 30 12.65 -23.81 -9.55
C ARG A 30 12.51 -24.11 -8.05
N ALA A 31 13.15 -25.18 -7.59
CA ALA A 31 13.15 -25.58 -6.19
C ALA A 31 13.74 -24.49 -5.28
N ALA A 32 14.88 -23.90 -5.64
CA ALA A 32 15.52 -22.83 -4.89
C ALA A 32 14.60 -21.61 -4.73
N VAL A 33 13.95 -21.15 -5.81
CA VAL A 33 13.04 -20.00 -5.75
C VAL A 33 11.85 -20.28 -4.84
N LEU A 34 11.28 -21.49 -4.87
CA LEU A 34 10.20 -21.85 -3.95
C LEU A 34 10.66 -21.89 -2.50
N LEU A 35 11.85 -22.42 -2.23
CA LEU A 35 12.45 -22.42 -0.90
C LEU A 35 12.71 -20.99 -0.39
N TRP A 36 13.07 -20.05 -1.28
CA TRP A 36 13.22 -18.65 -0.92
C TRP A 36 11.89 -18.04 -0.47
N CYS A 37 10.81 -18.29 -1.22
CA CYS A 37 9.46 -17.84 -0.87
C CYS A 37 9.00 -18.44 0.47
N ALA A 38 9.25 -19.73 0.71
CA ALA A 38 8.93 -20.38 1.98
C ALA A 38 9.74 -19.76 3.14
N ALA A 39 11.05 -19.57 2.94
CA ALA A 39 11.94 -19.00 3.95
C ALA A 39 11.55 -17.56 4.34
N TRP A 40 11.03 -16.77 3.40
CA TRP A 40 10.62 -15.38 3.66
C TRP A 40 9.55 -15.26 4.76
N HIS A 41 8.59 -16.18 4.78
CA HIS A 41 7.47 -16.15 5.73
C HIS A 41 7.69 -16.98 6.99
N ASN A 42 8.78 -17.75 7.05
CA ASN A 42 9.09 -18.56 8.23
C ASN A 42 9.47 -17.72 9.45
N LYS A 43 9.49 -18.39 10.60
CA LYS A 43 9.87 -17.81 11.90
C LYS A 43 11.03 -18.63 12.48
N PRO A 44 12.25 -18.07 12.51
CA PRO A 44 12.66 -16.73 12.05
C PRO A 44 12.62 -16.56 10.52
N ALA A 45 12.48 -15.32 10.04
CA ALA A 45 12.49 -15.06 8.60
C ALA A 45 13.83 -15.43 7.98
N SER A 46 13.84 -15.82 6.71
CA SER A 46 14.97 -16.39 5.96
C SER A 46 15.41 -17.79 6.38
N SER A 47 14.71 -18.43 7.31
CA SER A 47 15.04 -19.77 7.80
C SER A 47 14.15 -20.88 7.22
N LEU A 48 14.68 -22.09 7.15
CA LEU A 48 13.95 -23.33 6.86
C LEU A 48 14.35 -24.42 7.86
N GLU A 49 13.42 -25.33 8.15
CA GLU A 49 13.74 -26.51 8.95
C GLU A 49 14.70 -27.45 8.22
N ASN A 50 15.61 -28.10 8.95
CA ASN A 50 16.47 -29.14 8.40
C ASN A 50 15.78 -30.51 8.38
N ASP A 51 14.62 -30.58 7.71
CA ASP A 51 13.83 -31.80 7.50
C ASP A 51 13.54 -31.97 6.01
N ASP A 52 14.02 -33.07 5.43
CA ASP A 52 13.86 -33.35 4.00
C ASP A 52 12.42 -33.49 3.56
N LEU A 53 11.51 -33.94 4.42
CA LEU A 53 10.09 -34.04 4.08
C LEU A 53 9.46 -32.65 3.95
N LEU A 54 9.77 -31.75 4.88
CA LEU A 54 9.29 -30.37 4.82
C LEU A 54 9.92 -29.61 3.64
N LEU A 55 11.23 -29.78 3.44
CA LEU A 55 11.93 -29.15 2.33
C LEU A 55 11.42 -29.63 0.97
N ALA A 56 11.17 -30.94 0.80
CA ALA A 56 10.57 -31.49 -0.42
C ALA A 56 9.19 -30.88 -0.69
N ARG A 57 8.36 -30.74 0.34
CA ARG A 57 7.03 -30.09 0.23
C ARG A 57 7.16 -28.62 -0.18
N TYR A 58 8.03 -27.86 0.48
CA TYR A 58 8.27 -26.44 0.13
C TYR A 58 8.84 -26.26 -1.28
N ALA A 59 9.69 -27.18 -1.73
CA ALA A 59 10.26 -27.18 -3.08
C ALA A 59 9.30 -27.72 -4.16
N GLY A 60 8.08 -28.13 -3.80
CA GLY A 60 7.05 -28.61 -4.73
C GLY A 60 7.22 -30.07 -5.20
N PHE A 61 8.01 -30.87 -4.49
CA PHE A 61 8.12 -32.33 -4.71
C PHE A 61 7.08 -33.14 -3.92
N GLY A 62 6.44 -32.53 -2.91
CA GLY A 62 5.44 -33.20 -2.10
C GLY A 62 6.07 -34.34 -1.29
N ASN A 63 5.67 -35.58 -1.59
CA ASN A 63 6.22 -36.78 -0.95
C ASN A 63 7.32 -37.48 -1.77
N ASP A 64 7.69 -36.95 -2.95
CA ASP A 64 8.80 -37.50 -3.75
C ASP A 64 10.16 -37.08 -3.16
N LEU A 65 10.60 -37.85 -2.17
CA LEU A 65 11.89 -37.62 -1.50
C LEU A 65 13.09 -37.97 -2.39
N GLU A 66 12.93 -38.90 -3.33
CA GLU A 66 14.03 -39.32 -4.20
C GLU A 66 14.31 -38.25 -5.27
N GLY A 67 13.26 -37.66 -5.86
CA GLY A 67 13.37 -36.48 -6.71
C GLY A 67 13.99 -35.29 -5.96
N TRP A 68 13.49 -35.01 -4.75
CA TRP A 68 14.04 -33.96 -3.90
C TRP A 68 15.55 -34.14 -3.63
N LYS A 69 15.98 -35.33 -3.21
CA LYS A 69 17.39 -35.62 -2.90
C LYS A 69 18.33 -35.33 -4.07
N ARG A 70 17.89 -35.57 -5.31
CA ARG A 70 18.71 -35.29 -6.52
C ARG A 70 18.98 -33.80 -6.70
N VAL A 71 18.05 -32.94 -6.32
CA VAL A 71 18.18 -31.48 -6.50
C VAL A 71 18.49 -30.73 -5.20
N LYS A 72 18.43 -31.37 -4.03
CA LYS A 72 18.57 -30.75 -2.70
C LYS A 72 19.78 -29.82 -2.59
N VAL A 73 20.95 -30.28 -3.03
CA VAL A 73 22.20 -29.50 -2.97
C VAL A 73 22.10 -28.22 -3.81
N GLN A 74 21.47 -28.33 -4.98
CA GLN A 74 21.28 -27.21 -5.89
C GLN A 74 20.21 -26.24 -5.36
N ALA A 75 19.11 -26.77 -4.81
CA ALA A 75 18.01 -26.00 -4.24
C ALA A 75 18.43 -25.23 -2.97
N LEU A 76 19.30 -25.82 -2.16
CA LEU A 76 19.87 -25.20 -0.96
C LEU A 76 21.09 -24.30 -1.27
N HIS A 77 21.37 -23.98 -2.53
CA HIS A 77 22.45 -23.07 -2.88
C HIS A 77 22.25 -21.70 -2.20
N GLY A 78 23.25 -21.27 -1.41
CA GLY A 78 23.21 -20.01 -0.66
C GLY A 78 22.54 -20.11 0.72
N PHE A 79 21.99 -21.27 1.07
CA PHE A 79 21.58 -21.58 2.43
C PHE A 79 22.78 -22.09 3.25
N VAL A 80 22.81 -21.72 4.53
CA VAL A 80 23.82 -22.13 5.50
C VAL A 80 23.12 -22.78 6.69
N LEU A 81 23.57 -23.97 7.08
CA LEU A 81 23.06 -24.65 8.27
C LEU A 81 23.69 -23.99 9.51
N CYS A 82 22.85 -23.46 10.38
CA CYS A 82 23.26 -22.80 11.62
C CYS A 82 23.18 -23.75 12.83
N CYS A 83 23.67 -23.30 13.99
CA CYS A 83 23.74 -24.08 15.22
C CYS A 83 22.37 -24.49 15.80
N ASP A 84 21.29 -23.83 15.38
CA ASP A 84 19.90 -24.12 15.73
C ASP A 84 19.27 -25.19 14.83
N ALA A 85 20.07 -25.88 14.01
CA ALA A 85 19.65 -26.90 13.05
C ALA A 85 18.65 -26.38 12.00
N LYS A 86 18.71 -25.09 11.65
CA LYS A 86 17.93 -24.48 10.57
C LYS A 86 18.83 -23.98 9.45
N TRP A 87 18.29 -24.00 8.24
CA TRP A 87 18.94 -23.44 7.05
C TRP A 87 18.60 -21.96 6.91
N TYR A 88 19.61 -21.09 6.83
CA TYR A 88 19.43 -19.65 6.62
C TYR A 88 19.96 -19.21 5.27
N HIS A 89 19.16 -18.45 4.52
CA HIS A 89 19.62 -17.90 3.25
C HIS A 89 20.18 -16.49 3.42
N ARG A 90 21.46 -16.31 3.13
CA ARG A 90 22.19 -15.04 3.39
C ARG A 90 21.52 -13.81 2.76
N VAL A 91 21.09 -13.92 1.51
CA VAL A 91 20.48 -12.79 0.79
C VAL A 91 19.09 -12.47 1.31
N ILE A 92 18.31 -13.49 1.67
CA ILE A 92 16.94 -13.27 2.17
C ILE A 92 17.00 -12.70 3.58
N ALA A 93 17.95 -13.14 4.40
CA ALA A 93 18.22 -12.56 5.71
C ALA A 93 18.52 -11.06 5.62
N GLU A 94 19.38 -10.66 4.68
CA GLU A 94 19.68 -9.25 4.40
C GLU A 94 18.41 -8.46 4.06
N LYS A 95 17.56 -9.00 3.15
CA LYS A 95 16.31 -8.35 2.76
C LYS A 95 15.27 -8.31 3.88
N ALA A 96 15.22 -9.34 4.71
CA ALA A 96 14.34 -9.43 5.86
C ALA A 96 14.69 -8.35 6.89
N LEU A 97 15.98 -8.13 7.15
CA LEU A 97 16.46 -7.06 8.02
C LEU A 97 16.12 -5.68 7.47
N GLN A 98 16.38 -5.41 6.18
CA GLN A 98 16.02 -4.14 5.52
C GLN A 98 14.51 -3.83 5.61
N ALA A 99 13.67 -4.84 5.37
CA ALA A 99 12.22 -4.71 5.51
C ALA A 99 11.80 -4.44 6.96
N TRP A 100 12.43 -5.12 7.92
CA TRP A 100 12.17 -4.93 9.34
C TRP A 100 12.54 -3.51 9.83
N GLU A 101 13.71 -3.03 9.46
CA GLU A 101 14.18 -1.67 9.76
C GLU A 101 13.24 -0.62 9.18
N SER A 102 12.84 -0.79 7.92
CA SER A 102 11.88 0.10 7.25
C SER A 102 10.53 0.15 7.99
N LYS A 103 10.04 -1.00 8.46
CA LYS A 103 8.80 -1.08 9.25
C LYS A 103 8.93 -0.39 10.61
N LEU A 104 10.07 -0.55 11.28
CA LEU A 104 10.33 0.12 12.56
C LEU A 104 10.39 1.65 12.37
N ALA A 105 11.10 2.13 11.36
CA ALA A 105 11.18 3.54 11.02
C ALA A 105 9.81 4.14 10.66
N ASN A 106 9.00 3.42 9.89
CA ASN A 106 7.62 3.80 9.60
C ASN A 106 6.78 3.91 10.89
N ARG A 107 6.88 2.91 11.78
CA ARG A 107 6.15 2.91 13.06
C ARG A 107 6.54 4.11 13.93
N GLN A 108 7.83 4.42 14.01
CA GLN A 108 8.33 5.59 14.76
C GLN A 108 7.82 6.91 14.17
N ARG A 109 7.88 7.08 12.84
CA ARG A 109 7.35 8.28 12.18
C ARG A 109 5.86 8.46 12.41
N THR A 110 5.06 7.40 12.29
CA THR A 110 3.63 7.43 12.57
C THR A 110 3.36 7.76 14.04
N ALA A 111 4.08 7.15 14.98
CA ALA A 111 3.92 7.44 16.41
C ALA A 111 4.24 8.91 16.73
N ALA A 112 5.32 9.46 16.19
CA ALA A 112 5.71 10.86 16.38
C ALA A 112 4.68 11.82 15.75
N ALA A 113 4.17 11.52 14.56
CA ALA A 113 3.13 12.32 13.91
C ALA A 113 1.83 12.30 14.71
N THR A 114 1.43 11.13 15.22
CA THR A 114 0.26 10.97 16.09
C THR A 114 0.45 11.79 17.36
N GLN A 115 1.57 11.65 18.09
CA GLN A 115 1.86 12.43 19.29
C GLN A 115 1.79 13.94 19.06
N LYS A 116 2.34 14.44 17.94
CA LYS A 116 2.25 15.86 17.58
C LYS A 116 0.79 16.33 17.38
N ARG A 117 -0.07 15.50 16.78
CA ARG A 117 -1.51 15.80 16.64
C ARG A 117 -2.22 15.88 17.99
N TRP A 118 -2.00 14.90 18.87
CA TRP A 118 -2.56 14.93 20.22
C TRP A 118 -2.11 16.18 20.99
N GLN A 119 -0.85 16.57 20.88
CA GLN A 119 -0.34 17.80 21.52
C GLN A 119 -0.97 19.07 20.93
N SER A 120 -1.14 19.16 19.60
CA SER A 120 -1.79 20.32 18.98
C SER A 120 -3.27 20.41 19.35
N ASP A 121 -3.98 19.28 19.40
CA ASP A 121 -5.39 19.24 19.76
C ASP A 121 -5.60 19.64 21.23
N ASN A 122 -4.75 19.15 22.14
CA ASN A 122 -4.76 19.57 23.55
C ASN A 122 -4.48 21.08 23.69
N ARG A 123 -3.47 21.61 22.97
CA ARG A 123 -3.17 23.06 22.99
C ARG A 123 -4.32 23.89 22.44
N ASN A 124 -4.97 23.45 21.36
CA ASN A 124 -6.15 24.14 20.82
C ASN A 124 -7.35 24.06 21.76
N GLY A 125 -7.57 22.91 22.41
CA GLY A 125 -8.60 22.75 23.44
C GLY A 125 -8.40 23.72 24.61
N GLN A 126 -7.17 23.82 25.13
CA GLN A 126 -6.82 24.79 26.17
C GLN A 126 -7.03 26.24 25.71
N ARG A 127 -6.56 26.60 24.52
CA ARG A 127 -6.75 27.95 23.95
C ARG A 127 -8.24 28.31 23.79
N ASN A 128 -9.06 27.39 23.30
CA ASN A 128 -10.50 27.61 23.12
C ASN A 128 -11.22 27.73 24.48
N GLY A 129 -10.84 26.91 25.47
CA GLY A 129 -11.37 27.03 26.83
C GLY A 129 -11.05 28.39 27.46
N GLN A 130 -9.82 28.87 27.28
CA GLN A 130 -9.38 30.17 27.79
C GLN A 130 -10.08 31.34 27.08
N ARG A 131 -10.30 31.24 25.75
CA ARG A 131 -11.07 32.23 24.97
C ARG A 131 -12.53 32.31 25.42
N ASN A 132 -13.17 31.17 25.68
CA ASN A 132 -14.55 31.14 26.17
C ASN A 132 -14.67 31.66 27.61
N ALA A 133 -13.64 31.46 28.45
CA ALA A 133 -13.61 32.00 29.80
C ALA A 133 -13.45 33.53 29.84
N ILE A 134 -12.66 34.11 28.93
CA ILE A 134 -12.46 35.57 28.83
C ILE A 134 -13.66 36.27 28.15
N GLY A 135 -14.37 35.58 27.25
CA GLY A 135 -15.52 36.11 26.51
C GLY A 135 -16.83 36.29 27.32
N ASN A 136 -16.88 35.84 28.58
CA ASN A 136 -18.04 36.03 29.46
C ASN A 136 -17.96 37.31 30.32
N GLY A 137 -17.03 38.22 30.02
CA GLY A 137 -16.98 39.56 30.60
C GLY A 137 -17.84 40.56 29.83
N HIS A 138 -19.11 40.70 30.26
CA HIS A 138 -19.97 41.87 30.09
C HIS A 138 -19.95 42.58 28.71
N VAL A 139 -20.85 42.16 27.82
CA VAL A 139 -21.35 43.03 26.74
C VAL A 139 -22.54 43.80 27.32
N THR A 140 -22.40 45.11 27.52
CA THR A 140 -23.52 45.98 27.90
C THR A 140 -24.40 46.26 26.69
N ASP A 141 -25.71 46.09 26.86
CA ASP A 141 -26.74 46.52 25.93
C ASP A 141 -26.66 48.02 25.67
N SER A 142 -26.75 48.41 24.38
CA SER A 142 -27.41 49.62 23.85
C SER A 142 -26.68 50.13 22.59
N VAL A 143 -26.99 49.58 21.41
CA VAL A 143 -27.00 50.39 20.18
C VAL A 143 -28.17 49.94 19.31
N THR A 144 -29.03 50.93 19.05
CA THR A 144 -30.23 50.99 18.23
C THR A 144 -30.19 50.23 16.90
N ASP A 145 -31.33 49.59 16.61
CA ASP A 145 -31.80 49.21 15.28
C ASP A 145 -31.45 50.27 14.23
N THR A 146 -30.67 49.88 13.22
CA THR A 146 -30.84 50.41 11.86
C THR A 146 -30.32 49.38 10.85
N ASN A 147 -31.24 48.98 9.97
CA ASN A 147 -31.04 48.33 8.69
C ASN A 147 -29.59 48.27 8.19
N ARG A 148 -29.01 47.08 8.21
CA ARG A 148 -27.94 46.72 7.28
C ARG A 148 -28.28 45.39 6.63
N THR A 149 -28.63 45.51 5.35
CA THR A 149 -28.89 44.45 4.38
C THR A 149 -27.92 43.29 4.53
N ASP A 150 -28.50 42.09 4.67
CA ASP A 150 -27.85 40.78 4.65
C ASP A 150 -27.12 40.58 3.32
N ASN A 151 -25.86 41.02 3.27
CA ASN A 151 -24.92 40.64 2.23
C ASN A 151 -23.93 39.63 2.80
N ASN A 152 -24.12 38.38 2.37
CA ASN A 152 -23.07 37.45 1.99
C ASN A 152 -21.93 37.24 3.00
N ARG A 153 -22.08 36.22 3.85
CA ARG A 153 -20.96 35.37 4.31
C ARG A 153 -21.51 33.99 4.69
N LYS A 154 -21.68 33.12 3.69
CA LYS A 154 -21.79 31.67 3.94
C LYS A 154 -20.54 31.24 4.71
N SER A 155 -20.73 30.90 5.98
CA SER A 155 -19.75 30.20 6.80
C SER A 155 -19.36 28.92 6.06
N LYS A 156 -18.11 28.86 5.57
CA LYS A 156 -17.54 27.59 5.11
C LYS A 156 -17.42 26.68 6.33
N SER A 157 -18.37 25.77 6.50
CA SER A 157 -18.20 24.62 7.38
C SER A 157 -16.97 23.85 6.88
N ARG A 158 -15.97 23.75 7.76
CA ARG A 158 -14.71 23.07 7.50
C ARG A 158 -14.99 21.58 7.33
N ALA A 159 -14.86 21.07 6.11
CA ALA A 159 -14.98 19.65 5.80
C ALA A 159 -14.02 18.83 6.69
N PRO A 160 -14.43 17.63 7.15
CA PRO A 160 -13.57 16.78 7.95
C PRO A 160 -12.33 16.36 7.14
N ALA A 161 -11.17 16.34 7.82
CA ALA A 161 -9.90 15.98 7.24
C ALA A 161 -9.96 14.55 6.65
N ARG A 162 -9.79 14.43 5.34
CA ARG A 162 -9.71 13.13 4.67
C ARG A 162 -8.37 12.47 4.96
N GLU A 163 -8.44 11.21 5.36
CA GLU A 163 -7.33 10.29 5.53
C GLU A 163 -6.49 10.25 4.24
N GLY A 164 -5.22 10.61 4.36
CA GLY A 164 -4.25 10.43 3.29
C GLY A 164 -3.86 8.97 3.20
N PHE A 165 -4.05 8.36 2.03
CA PHE A 165 -3.47 7.06 1.72
C PHE A 165 -2.60 7.13 0.45
N ALA A 166 -1.32 6.85 0.71
CA ALA A 166 -0.26 6.34 -0.15
C ALA A 166 0.04 7.02 -1.50
N LYS A 167 1.09 7.85 -1.47
CA LYS A 167 2.09 7.85 -2.55
C LYS A 167 2.85 6.52 -2.45
N ASN A 168 2.81 5.69 -3.50
CA ASN A 168 3.88 4.79 -3.97
C ASN A 168 3.31 3.81 -5.01
N GLY A 169 3.92 3.77 -6.19
CA GLY A 169 3.74 2.69 -7.16
C GLY A 169 3.50 3.20 -8.57
N VAL A 170 4.48 3.01 -9.44
CA VAL A 170 4.33 3.10 -10.90
C VAL A 170 3.23 2.13 -11.30
N VAL A 171 2.13 2.64 -11.85
CA VAL A 171 1.03 1.79 -12.35
C VAL A 171 1.34 1.46 -13.80
N GLU A 172 1.61 0.19 -14.07
CA GLU A 172 1.69 -0.40 -15.40
C GLU A 172 0.30 -0.29 -16.05
N TYR A 173 0.17 0.54 -17.08
CA TYR A 173 -1.12 0.91 -17.69
C TYR A 173 -1.79 -0.21 -18.51
N ASP A 174 -1.08 -1.30 -18.82
CA ASP A 174 -1.50 -2.27 -19.84
C ASP A 174 -2.36 -3.45 -19.33
N ARG A 175 -2.71 -3.51 -18.05
CA ARG A 175 -3.65 -4.53 -17.51
C ARG A 175 -4.50 -4.02 -16.34
N MET A 176 -5.21 -2.91 -16.51
CA MET A 176 -6.32 -2.63 -15.60
C MET A 176 -7.51 -3.54 -15.95
N PRO A 177 -8.12 -4.23 -14.96
CA PRO A 177 -9.25 -5.10 -15.22
C PRO A 177 -10.43 -4.25 -15.70
N VAL A 178 -10.91 -4.52 -16.92
CA VAL A 178 -12.26 -4.16 -17.34
C VAL A 178 -13.21 -4.59 -16.22
N PRO A 179 -14.10 -3.73 -15.70
CA PRO A 179 -15.04 -4.12 -14.65
C PRO A 179 -15.91 -5.26 -15.16
N SER A 180 -15.51 -6.50 -14.88
CA SER A 180 -16.23 -7.69 -15.27
C SER A 180 -17.48 -7.78 -14.39
N GLY A 181 -18.64 -7.53 -14.98
CA GLY A 181 -19.92 -8.00 -14.46
C GLY A 181 -20.41 -7.30 -13.19
N ASN A 182 -20.57 -5.97 -13.25
CA ASN A 182 -21.71 -5.24 -12.65
C ASN A 182 -21.55 -3.77 -13.06
N THR A 183 -22.51 -3.28 -13.86
CA THR A 183 -22.52 -1.91 -14.37
C THR A 183 -22.46 -0.93 -13.20
N VAL A 184 -21.39 -0.12 -13.12
CA VAL A 184 -21.35 1.00 -12.19
C VAL A 184 -22.57 1.88 -12.49
N PRO A 185 -23.47 2.14 -11.51
CA PRO A 185 -24.68 2.91 -11.77
C PRO A 185 -24.35 4.30 -12.32
N ASP A 186 -25.15 4.79 -13.28
CA ASP A 186 -24.96 6.11 -13.91
C ASP A 186 -24.83 7.25 -12.91
N ALA A 187 -25.56 7.18 -11.78
CA ALA A 187 -25.47 8.16 -10.70
C ALA A 187 -24.06 8.24 -10.08
N GLN A 188 -23.34 7.12 -10.02
CA GLN A 188 -21.97 7.08 -9.52
C GLN A 188 -20.99 7.61 -10.57
N TRP A 189 -21.19 7.30 -11.86
CA TRP A 189 -20.41 7.88 -12.95
C TRP A 189 -20.57 9.41 -13.02
N ARG A 190 -21.80 9.93 -12.93
CA ARG A 190 -22.06 11.38 -12.89
C ARG A 190 -21.28 12.07 -11.78
N LYS A 191 -21.27 11.51 -10.56
CA LYS A 191 -20.50 12.08 -9.44
C LYS A 191 -18.98 12.08 -9.70
N ARG A 192 -18.45 11.05 -10.37
CA ARG A 192 -17.03 10.98 -10.73
C ARG A 192 -16.67 12.04 -11.77
N VAL A 193 -17.43 12.13 -12.85
CA VAL A 193 -17.22 13.09 -13.93
C VAL A 193 -17.44 14.53 -13.44
N GLU A 194 -18.46 14.78 -12.61
CA GLU A 194 -18.70 16.09 -11.98
C GLU A 194 -17.53 16.52 -11.08
N SER A 195 -17.01 15.58 -10.29
CA SER A 195 -15.83 15.84 -9.45
C SER A 195 -14.61 16.19 -10.31
N PHE A 196 -14.41 15.47 -11.42
CA PHE A 196 -13.31 15.75 -12.35
C PHE A 196 -13.47 17.11 -13.02
N ALA A 197 -14.66 17.45 -13.54
CA ALA A 197 -14.93 18.75 -14.15
C ALA A 197 -14.67 19.92 -13.19
N LYS A 198 -14.91 19.74 -11.88
CA LYS A 198 -14.71 20.78 -10.87
C LYS A 198 -13.27 20.89 -10.35
N SER A 199 -12.52 19.78 -10.32
CA SER A 199 -11.25 19.71 -9.59
C SER A 199 -10.06 19.15 -10.37
N GLY A 200 -10.29 18.57 -11.56
CA GLY A 200 -9.29 17.84 -12.33
C GLY A 200 -8.85 16.51 -11.71
N PHE A 201 -9.44 16.11 -10.58
CA PHE A 201 -9.06 14.89 -9.88
C PHE A 201 -9.79 13.65 -10.42
N TRP A 202 -9.00 12.65 -10.84
CA TRP A 202 -9.48 11.35 -11.31
C TRP A 202 -8.67 10.24 -10.65
N LEU A 203 -9.34 9.23 -10.09
CA LEU A 203 -8.67 8.08 -9.51
C LEU A 203 -8.25 7.11 -10.62
N ALA A 204 -7.01 6.62 -10.56
CA ALA A 204 -6.51 5.63 -11.52
C ALA A 204 -7.39 4.37 -11.57
N ASP A 205 -7.93 3.94 -10.42
CA ASP A 205 -8.83 2.79 -10.31
C ASP A 205 -10.19 2.99 -11.02
N TRP A 206 -10.51 4.21 -11.48
CA TRP A 206 -11.71 4.49 -12.27
C TRP A 206 -11.47 4.31 -13.78
N GLY A 207 -10.26 3.96 -14.19
CA GLY A 207 -9.85 3.82 -15.58
C GLY A 207 -9.36 5.13 -16.18
N PHE A 208 -9.41 5.25 -17.50
CA PHE A 208 -9.00 6.46 -18.20
C PHE A 208 -9.89 7.65 -17.82
N LYS A 209 -9.29 8.84 -17.83
CA LYS A 209 -9.93 10.11 -17.45
C LYS A 209 -10.94 10.58 -18.52
N PRO A 210 -11.93 11.41 -18.18
CA PRO A 210 -12.99 11.85 -19.09
C PRO A 210 -12.55 12.55 -20.38
N ASP A 211 -11.36 13.15 -20.39
CA ASP A 211 -10.73 13.79 -21.56
C ASP A 211 -9.94 12.81 -22.45
N ASP A 212 -9.86 11.53 -22.05
CA ASP A 212 -9.24 10.47 -22.83
C ASP A 212 -10.32 9.72 -23.64
N PRO A 213 -10.10 9.44 -24.94
CA PRO A 213 -11.00 8.63 -25.76
C PRO A 213 -11.25 7.23 -25.20
N SER A 214 -10.34 6.72 -24.36
CA SER A 214 -10.42 5.38 -23.77
C SER A 214 -11.19 5.35 -22.43
N CYS A 215 -11.86 6.45 -22.03
CA CYS A 215 -12.64 6.49 -20.79
C CYS A 215 -13.78 5.46 -20.80
N TYR A 216 -13.95 4.77 -19.67
CA TYR A 216 -15.04 3.80 -19.48
C TYR A 216 -16.37 4.44 -19.10
N ALA A 217 -16.41 5.76 -18.84
CA ALA A 217 -17.64 6.45 -18.48
C ALA A 217 -18.60 6.50 -19.69
N PRO A 218 -19.92 6.29 -19.49
CA PRO A 218 -20.88 6.36 -20.58
C PRO A 218 -20.85 7.70 -21.32
N ASN A 219 -20.86 7.66 -22.66
CA ASN A 219 -20.78 8.85 -23.52
C ASN A 219 -21.88 9.88 -23.22
N ALA A 220 -23.08 9.41 -22.84
CA ALA A 220 -24.18 10.30 -22.43
C ALA A 220 -23.82 11.17 -21.22
N ILE A 221 -23.11 10.60 -20.24
CA ILE A 221 -22.66 11.31 -19.03
C ILE A 221 -21.47 12.21 -19.38
N LEU A 222 -20.55 11.77 -20.22
CA LEU A 222 -19.42 12.60 -20.65
C LEU A 222 -19.91 13.86 -21.38
N ALA A 223 -20.89 13.71 -22.28
CA ALA A 223 -21.53 14.82 -22.99
C ALA A 223 -22.25 15.80 -22.04
N GLU A 224 -22.90 15.33 -20.97
CA GLU A 224 -23.52 16.20 -19.94
C GLU A 224 -22.52 17.21 -19.32
N PHE A 225 -21.24 16.82 -19.23
CA PHE A 225 -20.17 17.65 -18.64
C PHE A 225 -19.22 18.26 -19.69
N GLY A 226 -19.56 18.20 -20.98
CA GLY A 226 -18.78 18.81 -22.06
C GLY A 226 -17.55 18.03 -22.50
N PHE A 227 -17.45 16.76 -22.14
CA PHE A 227 -16.41 15.85 -22.64
C PHE A 227 -16.95 15.10 -23.86
N ASN A 228 -16.45 15.45 -25.05
CA ASN A 228 -16.81 14.78 -26.29
C ASN A 228 -15.69 13.82 -26.67
N GLN A 229 -15.98 12.52 -26.67
CA GLN A 229 -15.11 11.51 -27.24
C GLN A 229 -15.43 11.40 -28.74
N THR A 230 -14.44 11.66 -29.59
CA THR A 230 -14.51 11.43 -31.04
C THR A 230 -14.26 9.97 -31.38
#